data_AF-A0AAE1YTT1-F1
#
_entry.id   AF-A0AAE1YTT1-F1
#
_cell.length_a   1.000
_cell.length_b   1.000
_cell.length_c   1.000
_cell.angle_alpha   90.00
_cell.angle_beta   90.00
_cell.angle_gamma   90.00
#
_symmetry.space_group_name_H-M   'P 1'
#
loop_
_entity.id
_entity.type
_entity.pdbx_description
1 polymer ?
#
loop_
_entity_poly.entity_id
_entity_poly.type
_entity_poly.pdbx_seq_one_letter_code
_entity_poly.pdbx_strand_id
1 'polypeptide(L)'
;MSEKIREMVRISYPAAAFAIGAAAIFFSRFLAVSAADCATVTELVTACSSFVTYGSPDPFPGSPCCAAMMSLNNLADSGENRRDVCRCLMDLITAYNHHATAIATLPGFCGVSLGFTIDPNTDCEYIDQYAEIKGR
;
A
#
# COMPACT_ATOMS: atom_id res chain seq x y z
N MET A 1 14.99 -13.15 12.92
CA MET A 1 14.34 -12.74 11.65
C MET A 1 14.77 -11.35 11.16
N SER A 2 15.43 -10.52 11.99
CA SER A 2 16.01 -9.23 11.58
C SER A 2 17.37 -9.32 10.86
N GLU A 3 18.09 -10.45 10.95
CA GLU A 3 19.45 -10.54 10.41
C GLU A 3 19.51 -10.78 8.89
N LYS A 4 18.49 -11.42 8.30
CA LYS A 4 18.45 -11.72 6.85
C LYS A 4 18.22 -10.47 5.97
N ILE A 5 17.73 -9.39 6.58
CA ILE A 5 17.48 -8.09 5.92
C ILE A 5 18.79 -7.32 5.72
N ARG A 6 19.80 -7.56 6.57
CA ARG A 6 21.12 -6.92 6.44
C ARG A 6 21.94 -7.45 5.26
N GLU A 7 21.63 -8.66 4.78
CA GLU A 7 22.28 -9.23 3.58
C GLU A 7 21.72 -8.67 2.27
N MET A 8 20.42 -8.35 2.18
CA MET A 8 19.86 -7.76 0.95
C MET A 8 20.37 -6.34 0.69
N VAL A 9 20.64 -5.56 1.75
CA VAL A 9 21.24 -4.23 1.63
C VAL A 9 22.68 -4.29 1.12
N ARG A 10 23.39 -5.42 1.29
CA ARG A 10 24.75 -5.60 0.75
C ARG A 10 24.78 -5.97 -0.73
N ILE A 11 23.67 -6.42 -1.31
CA ILE A 11 23.64 -6.88 -2.71
C ILE A 11 23.41 -5.71 -3.71
N SER A 12 22.99 -4.53 -3.25
CA SER A 12 22.72 -3.37 -4.14
C SER A 12 23.71 -2.21 -4.03
N TYR A 13 24.72 -2.28 -3.16
CA TYR A 13 25.87 -1.38 -3.27
C TYR A 13 26.95 -2.10 -4.10
N PRO A 14 27.07 -1.86 -5.42
CA PRO A 14 28.33 -2.14 -6.06
C PRO A 14 29.34 -1.19 -5.40
N ALA A 15 30.15 -1.76 -4.51
CA ALA A 15 31.35 -1.09 -4.04
C ALA A 15 32.17 -0.73 -5.28
N ALA A 16 32.25 0.57 -5.57
CA ALA A 16 33.29 1.24 -6.33
C ALA A 16 33.95 0.43 -7.46
N ALA A 17 33.48 0.64 -8.69
CA ALA A 17 34.36 0.64 -9.86
C ALA A 17 34.02 1.88 -10.70
N PHE A 18 34.51 3.03 -10.25
CA PHE A 18 34.62 4.23 -11.07
C PHE A 18 35.65 3.97 -12.17
N ALA A 19 35.22 3.84 -13.42
CA ALA A 19 36.09 4.09 -14.57
C ALA A 19 35.30 4.34 -15.87
N ILE A 20 35.43 5.57 -16.37
CA ILE A 20 35.40 5.99 -17.79
C ILE A 20 34.02 6.28 -18.42
N GLY A 21 33.86 7.55 -18.84
CA GLY A 21 33.06 7.90 -20.02
C GLY A 21 31.94 8.90 -19.74
N ALA A 22 32.06 10.11 -20.29
CA ALA A 22 31.04 11.14 -20.25
C ALA A 22 29.71 10.70 -20.91
N ALA A 23 28.60 11.29 -20.43
CA ALA A 23 27.22 11.22 -20.94
C ALA A 23 26.37 10.02 -20.49
N ALA A 24 25.70 10.18 -19.34
CA ALA A 24 24.23 10.23 -19.21
C ALA A 24 23.86 10.07 -17.73
N ILE A 25 23.40 11.16 -17.13
CA ILE A 25 22.75 11.13 -15.81
C ILE A 25 21.38 10.48 -16.05
N PHE A 26 21.34 9.15 -16.12
CA PHE A 26 20.11 8.39 -16.02
C PHE A 26 19.62 8.58 -14.58
N PHE A 27 18.64 9.47 -14.43
CA PHE A 27 17.84 9.59 -13.23
C PHE A 27 17.18 8.24 -12.96
N SER A 28 17.83 7.40 -12.15
CA SER A 28 17.20 6.26 -11.51
C SER A 28 16.17 6.84 -10.54
N ARG A 29 14.97 7.15 -11.04
CA ARG A 29 13.78 7.21 -10.20
C ARG A 29 13.54 5.77 -9.76
N PHE A 30 14.21 5.36 -8.68
CA PHE A 30 13.76 4.23 -7.92
C PHE A 30 12.36 4.60 -7.44
N LEU A 31 11.33 4.03 -8.08
CA LEU A 31 10.07 3.75 -7.41
C LEU A 31 10.39 2.67 -6.37
N ALA A 32 11.10 3.08 -5.32
CA ALA A 32 11.11 2.34 -4.09
C ALA A 32 9.69 2.50 -3.56
N VAL A 33 8.77 1.64 -4.00
CA VAL A 33 7.59 1.34 -3.21
C VAL A 33 8.15 0.96 -1.87
N SER A 34 7.98 1.85 -0.90
CA SER A 34 8.49 1.62 0.43
C SER A 34 7.79 0.34 0.90
N ALA A 35 8.53 -0.77 0.95
CA ALA A 35 8.02 -2.01 1.51
C ALA A 35 7.51 -1.81 2.95
N ALA A 36 7.99 -0.73 3.60
CA ALA A 36 7.47 -0.21 4.85
C ALA A 36 5.97 0.17 4.79
N ASP A 37 5.47 0.70 3.67
CA ASP A 37 4.08 1.09 3.49
C ASP A 37 3.17 -0.13 3.28
N CYS A 38 3.61 -1.17 2.54
CA CYS A 38 2.84 -2.41 2.45
C CYS A 38 2.79 -3.20 3.76
N ALA A 39 3.88 -3.20 4.54
CA ALA A 39 3.87 -3.78 5.88
C ALA A 39 2.88 -3.03 6.78
N THR A 40 2.87 -1.70 6.71
CA THR A 40 1.92 -0.85 7.44
C THR A 40 0.47 -1.12 7.01
N VAL A 41 0.19 -1.15 5.70
CA VAL A 41 -1.14 -1.48 5.17
C VAL A 41 -1.60 -2.86 5.64
N THR A 42 -0.71 -3.85 5.62
CA THR A 42 -1.01 -5.21 6.09
C THR A 42 -1.32 -5.21 7.59
N GLU A 43 -0.56 -4.48 8.39
CA GLU A 43 -0.79 -4.35 9.84
C GLU A 43 -2.15 -3.68 10.14
N LEU A 44 -2.49 -2.64 9.39
CA LEU A 44 -3.78 -1.94 9.49
C LEU A 44 -4.94 -2.85 9.09
N VAL A 45 -4.80 -3.64 8.01
CA VAL A 45 -5.80 -4.64 7.61
C VAL A 45 -5.89 -5.78 8.64
N THR A 46 -4.78 -6.13 9.30
CA THR A 46 -4.77 -7.14 10.37
C THR A 46 -5.60 -6.70 11.58
N ALA A 47 -5.67 -5.39 11.86
CA ALA A 47 -6.58 -4.86 12.88
C ALA A 47 -8.07 -5.10 12.55
N CYS A 48 -8.38 -5.37 11.28
CA CYS A 48 -9.71 -5.75 10.78
C CYS A 48 -9.87 -7.26 10.54
N SER A 49 -8.88 -8.08 10.92
CA SER A 49 -8.84 -9.52 10.63
C SER A 49 -10.11 -10.27 11.03
N SER A 50 -10.73 -9.93 12.16
CA SER A 50 -11.99 -10.56 12.59
C SER A 50 -13.10 -10.40 11.53
N PHE A 51 -13.27 -9.20 10.98
CA PHE A 51 -14.26 -8.98 9.92
C PHE A 51 -13.80 -9.58 8.59
N VAL A 52 -12.52 -9.44 8.24
CA VAL A 52 -11.97 -10.02 7.00
C VAL A 52 -12.20 -11.53 6.97
N THR A 53 -11.89 -12.23 8.07
CA THR A 53 -11.95 -13.69 8.16
C THR A 53 -13.38 -14.21 8.34
N TYR A 54 -14.19 -13.61 9.21
CA TYR A 54 -15.51 -14.13 9.59
C TYR A 54 -16.68 -13.39 8.94
N GLY A 55 -16.43 -12.26 8.28
CA GLY A 55 -17.47 -11.38 7.72
C GLY A 55 -18.37 -10.73 8.77
N SER A 56 -18.07 -10.90 10.06
CA SER A 56 -18.90 -10.45 11.18
C SER A 56 -18.09 -10.37 12.48
N PRO A 57 -18.47 -9.48 13.43
CA PRO A 57 -19.44 -8.40 13.29
C PRO A 57 -18.95 -7.27 12.36
N ASP A 58 -19.87 -6.54 11.74
CA ASP A 58 -19.54 -5.42 10.87
C ASP A 58 -18.74 -4.33 11.62
N PRO A 59 -17.66 -3.80 11.04
CA PRO A 59 -16.84 -2.79 11.70
C PRO A 59 -17.62 -1.48 11.74
N PHE A 60 -17.73 -0.92 12.94
CA PHE A 60 -18.39 0.37 13.17
C PHE A 60 -17.36 1.50 13.28
N PRO A 61 -17.70 2.74 12.88
CA PRO A 61 -16.83 3.90 13.06
C PRO A 61 -16.52 4.11 14.55
N GLY A 62 -15.23 4.18 14.88
CA GLY A 62 -14.74 4.22 16.27
C GLY A 62 -14.20 2.87 16.80
N SER A 63 -14.38 1.78 16.05
CA SER A 63 -13.68 0.52 16.30
C SER A 63 -12.17 0.65 16.00
N PRO A 64 -11.31 -0.19 16.60
CA PRO A 64 -9.88 -0.19 16.30
C PRO A 64 -9.59 -0.47 14.82
N CYS A 65 -10.41 -1.30 14.17
CA CYS A 65 -10.35 -1.54 12.74
C CYS A 65 -10.59 -0.25 11.93
N CYS A 66 -11.66 0.49 12.23
CA CYS A 66 -11.92 1.74 11.50
C CYS A 66 -10.91 2.84 11.81
N ALA A 67 -10.35 2.89 13.03
CA ALA A 67 -9.24 3.78 13.34
C ALA A 67 -8.00 3.45 12.47
N ALA A 68 -7.71 2.17 12.27
CA ALA A 68 -6.65 1.72 11.37
C ALA A 68 -6.94 2.11 9.90
N MET A 69 -8.18 1.96 9.43
CA MET A 69 -8.59 2.39 8.09
C MET A 69 -8.46 3.91 7.90
N MET A 70 -8.73 4.71 8.94
CA MET A 70 -8.46 6.15 8.89
C MET A 70 -6.96 6.46 8.78
N SER A 71 -6.10 5.76 9.52
CA SER A 71 -4.64 5.89 9.37
C SER A 71 -4.18 5.54 7.97
N LEU A 72 -4.77 4.50 7.36
CA LEU A 72 -4.50 4.12 5.98
C LEU A 72 -4.90 5.22 4.98
N ASN A 73 -6.02 5.89 5.22
CA ASN A 73 -6.44 7.04 4.43
C ASN A 73 -5.48 8.22 4.54
N ASN A 74 -4.97 8.50 5.75
CA ASN A 74 -3.95 9.54 5.94
C ASN A 74 -2.64 9.17 5.24
N LEU A 75 -2.30 7.88 5.17
CA LEU A 75 -1.14 7.42 4.41
C LEU A 75 -1.34 7.64 2.90
N ALA A 76 -2.55 7.38 2.41
CA ALA A 76 -2.98 7.58 1.03
C ALA A 76 -3.26 9.05 0.64
N ASP A 77 -2.87 10.02 1.47
CA ASP A 77 -3.11 11.45 1.24
C ASP A 77 -2.33 11.98 0.02
N SER A 78 -1.16 11.41 -0.26
CA SER A 78 -0.33 11.74 -1.43
C SER A 78 -0.54 10.76 -2.58
N GLY A 79 -0.46 11.24 -3.82
CA GLY A 79 -0.68 10.42 -5.02
C GLY A 79 0.30 9.24 -5.13
N GLU A 80 1.58 9.46 -4.78
CA GLU A 80 2.60 8.40 -4.70
C GLU A 80 2.24 7.32 -3.67
N ASN A 81 1.99 7.72 -2.44
CA ASN A 81 1.57 6.80 -1.38
C ASN A 81 0.27 6.07 -1.73
N ARG A 82 -0.66 6.73 -2.42
CA ARG A 82 -1.93 6.11 -2.80
C ARG A 82 -1.75 5.00 -3.85
N ARG A 83 -0.81 5.17 -4.79
CA ARG A 83 -0.42 4.09 -5.70
C ARG A 83 0.16 2.92 -4.92
N ASP A 84 1.02 3.21 -3.95
CA ASP A 84 1.65 2.18 -3.12
C ASP A 84 0.59 1.42 -2.30
N VAL A 85 -0.25 2.15 -1.56
CA VAL A 85 -1.37 1.58 -0.78
C VAL A 85 -2.29 0.74 -1.65
N CYS A 86 -2.65 1.23 -2.85
CA CYS A 86 -3.44 0.45 -3.80
C CYS A 86 -2.74 -0.87 -4.14
N ARG A 87 -1.47 -0.82 -4.53
CA ARG A 87 -0.71 -2.00 -4.95
C ARG A 87 -0.59 -3.02 -3.83
N CYS A 88 -0.37 -2.56 -2.59
CA CYS A 88 -0.35 -3.42 -1.41
C CYS A 88 -1.72 -4.07 -1.16
N LEU A 89 -2.82 -3.33 -1.28
CA LEU A 89 -4.17 -3.86 -1.13
C LEU A 89 -4.52 -4.89 -2.21
N MET A 90 -4.09 -4.68 -3.45
CA MET A 90 -4.29 -5.64 -4.54
C MET A 90 -3.51 -6.94 -4.32
N ASP A 91 -2.28 -6.83 -3.81
CA ASP A 91 -1.47 -7.99 -3.43
C ASP A 91 -2.14 -8.79 -2.29
N LEU A 92 -2.65 -8.08 -1.28
CA LEU A 92 -3.44 -8.66 -0.19
C LEU A 92 -4.71 -9.36 -0.68
N ILE A 93 -5.46 -8.74 -1.59
CA ILE A 93 -6.67 -9.35 -2.18
C ILE A 93 -6.33 -10.60 -2.97
N THR A 94 -5.23 -10.56 -3.72
CA THR A 94 -4.75 -11.71 -4.49
C THR A 94 -4.29 -12.84 -3.56
N ALA A 95 -3.62 -12.51 -2.45
CA ALA A 95 -3.22 -13.48 -1.43
C ALA A 95 -4.42 -14.05 -0.66
N TYR A 96 -5.43 -13.23 -0.36
CA TYR A 96 -6.62 -13.56 0.42
C TYR A 96 -7.89 -13.54 -0.45
N ASN A 97 -7.87 -14.26 -1.57
CA ASN A 97 -8.96 -14.29 -2.56
C ASN A 97 -10.35 -14.59 -1.95
N HIS A 98 -10.42 -15.47 -0.94
CA HIS A 98 -11.68 -15.80 -0.26
C HIS A 98 -12.28 -14.66 0.57
N HIS A 99 -11.46 -13.67 0.94
CA HIS A 99 -11.85 -12.52 1.76
C HIS A 99 -11.79 -11.20 1.00
N ALA A 100 -11.58 -11.25 -0.33
CA ALA A 100 -11.49 -10.08 -1.19
C ALA A 100 -12.67 -9.12 -1.02
N THR A 101 -13.89 -9.66 -0.96
CA THR A 101 -15.12 -8.86 -0.78
C THR A 101 -15.17 -8.17 0.58
N ALA A 102 -14.71 -8.83 1.65
CA ALA A 102 -14.65 -8.22 2.98
C ALA A 102 -13.62 -7.09 3.01
N ILE A 103 -12.45 -7.30 2.41
CA ILE A 103 -11.41 -6.26 2.29
C ILE A 103 -11.91 -5.07 1.46
N ALA A 104 -12.61 -5.32 0.35
CA ALA A 104 -13.13 -4.27 -0.51
C ALA A 104 -14.25 -3.44 0.15
N THR A 105 -15.02 -4.03 1.06
CA THR A 105 -16.14 -3.36 1.74
C THR A 105 -15.73 -2.63 3.02
N LEU A 106 -14.57 -2.97 3.60
CA LEU A 106 -14.03 -2.33 4.82
C LEU A 106 -14.02 -0.80 4.80
N PRO A 107 -13.51 -0.12 3.75
CA PRO A 107 -13.52 1.34 3.72
C PRO A 107 -14.93 1.91 3.78
N GLY A 108 -15.90 1.26 3.12
CA GLY A 108 -17.30 1.67 3.11
C GLY A 108 -17.95 1.60 4.50
N PHE A 109 -17.72 0.50 5.23
CA PHE A 109 -18.21 0.35 6.61
C PHE A 109 -17.62 1.39 7.57
N CYS A 110 -16.34 1.72 7.38
CA CYS A 110 -15.65 2.71 8.19
C CYS A 110 -15.88 4.17 7.76
N GLY A 111 -16.64 4.40 6.67
CA GLY A 111 -16.87 5.74 6.11
C GLY A 111 -15.61 6.40 5.54
N VAL A 112 -14.62 5.60 5.15
CA VAL A 112 -13.32 6.04 4.63
C VAL A 112 -13.32 5.91 3.11
N SER A 113 -12.87 6.95 2.41
CA SER A 113 -12.75 6.95 0.96
C SER A 113 -11.30 7.17 0.54
N LEU A 114 -10.63 6.10 0.11
CA LEU A 114 -9.24 6.12 -0.32
C LEU A 114 -9.03 6.79 -1.68
N GLY A 115 -10.09 7.26 -2.35
CA GLY A 115 -10.01 7.89 -3.67
C GLY A 115 -9.87 6.92 -4.84
N PHE A 116 -9.96 5.62 -4.60
CA PHE A 116 -10.03 4.56 -5.62
C PHE A 116 -10.91 3.41 -5.13
N THR A 117 -11.38 2.60 -6.07
CA THR A 117 -12.13 1.37 -5.77
C THR A 117 -11.17 0.25 -5.48
N ILE A 118 -11.44 -0.55 -4.45
CA ILE A 118 -10.66 -1.73 -4.14
C ILE A 118 -11.24 -2.91 -4.91
N ASP A 119 -10.61 -3.28 -6.03
CA ASP A 119 -10.97 -4.44 -6.87
C ASP A 119 -9.71 -5.11 -7.45
N PRO A 120 -9.61 -6.44 -7.53
CA PRO A 120 -8.44 -7.12 -8.07
C PRO A 120 -8.03 -6.71 -9.50
N ASN A 121 -8.92 -6.07 -10.27
CA ASN A 121 -8.64 -5.53 -11.61
C ASN A 121 -8.34 -4.02 -11.59
N THR A 122 -8.16 -3.43 -10.41
CA THR A 122 -7.87 -1.99 -10.28
C THR A 122 -6.45 -1.70 -10.71
N ASP A 123 -6.33 -0.81 -11.69
CA ASP A 123 -5.06 -0.35 -12.21
C ASP A 123 -4.47 0.76 -11.32
N CYS A 124 -3.57 0.36 -10.41
CA CYS A 124 -2.97 1.29 -9.44
C CYS A 124 -2.07 2.37 -10.07
N GLU A 125 -1.67 2.20 -11.34
CA GLU A 125 -0.78 3.13 -12.04
C GLU A 125 -1.46 4.45 -12.39
N TYR A 126 -2.78 4.43 -12.64
CA TYR A 126 -3.57 5.61 -13.01
C TYR A 126 -4.15 6.38 -11.81
N ILE A 127 -3.89 5.92 -10.59
CA ILE A 127 -4.44 6.51 -9.36
C ILE A 127 -3.80 7.87 -9.05
N ASP A 128 -2.57 8.13 -9.49
CA ASP A 128 -1.88 9.41 -9.25
C ASP A 128 -2.60 10.58 -9.91
N GLN A 129 -3.08 10.38 -11.14
CA GLN A 129 -3.73 11.41 -11.93
C GLN A 129 -5.03 11.91 -11.26
N TYR A 130 -5.67 11.08 -10.43
CA TYR A 130 -6.93 11.42 -9.77
C TYR A 130 -6.76 12.29 -8.50
N ALA A 131 -5.58 12.31 -7.83
CA ALA A 131 -5.32 13.19 -6.67
C ALA A 131 -5.16 14.62 -7.14
N GLU A 132 -4.33 14.79 -8.16
CA GLU A 132 -3.97 16.10 -8.67
C GLU A 132 -5.20 16.82 -9.24
N ILE A 133 -6.15 16.07 -9.81
CA ILE A 133 -7.43 16.59 -10.30
C ILE A 133 -8.39 16.98 -9.16
N LYS A 134 -8.34 16.28 -8.03
CA LYS A 134 -9.24 16.53 -6.88
C LYS A 134 -8.74 17.59 -5.91
N GLY A 135 -7.74 18.39 -6.30
CA GLY A 135 -7.46 19.73 -5.80
C GLY A 135 -7.63 19.91 -4.30
N ARG A 136 -6.51 19.87 -3.58
CA ARG A 136 -6.41 20.57 -2.29
C ARG A 136 -7.06 21.96 -2.38
#